data_AF-A0A924AD59-F1
#
_entry.id   AF-A0A924AD59-F1
#
_cell.length_a   1.000
_cell.length_b   1.000
_cell.length_c   1.000
_cell.angle_alpha   90.00
_cell.angle_beta   90.00
_cell.angle_gamma   90.00
#
_symmetry.space_group_name_H-M   'P 1'
#
loop_
_entity.id
_entity.type
_entity.pdbx_description
1 polymer ?
#
loop_
_entity_poly.entity_id
_entity_poly.type
_entity_poly.pdbx_seq_one_letter_code
_entity_poly.pdbx_strand_id
1 'polypeptide(L)'
;MAEKQVEYLAATTGQKVSEVLRQSVDHYYQHVRGGSGRLTHLYKFFGKGDSGKSDVSANVKLYLDKSLAAKYEHPPAKEAVRALPKKTKPKA
;
A
#
# COMPACT_ATOMS: atom_id res chain seq x y z
N MET A 1 -14.35 -22.72 -26.10
CA MET A 1 -13.32 -22.75 -27.17
C MET A 1 -11.94 -22.41 -26.62
N ALA A 2 -11.77 -21.32 -25.87
CA ALA A 2 -10.48 -20.94 -25.28
C ALA A 2 -9.92 -21.98 -24.28
N GLU A 3 -10.76 -22.55 -23.43
CA GLU A 3 -10.33 -23.57 -22.44
C GLU A 3 -9.62 -24.76 -23.08
N LYS A 4 -10.21 -25.33 -24.16
CA LYS A 4 -9.62 -26.45 -24.91
C LYS A 4 -8.26 -26.13 -25.52
N GLN A 5 -8.02 -24.86 -25.91
CA GLN A 5 -6.73 -24.44 -26.44
C GLN A 5 -5.68 -24.37 -25.34
N VAL A 6 -6.04 -23.87 -24.16
CA VAL A 6 -5.14 -23.82 -23.01
C VAL A 6 -4.81 -25.23 -22.51
N GLU A 7 -5.79 -26.12 -22.47
CA GLU A 7 -5.58 -27.54 -22.14
C GLU A 7 -4.65 -28.24 -23.15
N TYR A 8 -4.85 -27.99 -24.44
CA TYR A 8 -3.97 -28.52 -25.49
C TYR A 8 -2.53 -28.02 -25.33
N LEU A 9 -2.35 -26.72 -25.06
CA LEU A 9 -1.02 -26.14 -24.81
C LEU A 9 -0.38 -26.77 -23.57
N ALA A 10 -1.11 -26.89 -22.47
CA ALA A 10 -0.63 -27.53 -21.24
C ALA A 10 -0.18 -28.98 -21.49
N ALA A 11 -0.99 -29.76 -22.23
CA ALA A 11 -0.68 -31.15 -22.57
C ALA A 11 0.54 -31.28 -23.48
N THR A 12 0.68 -30.40 -24.47
CA THR A 12 1.79 -30.45 -25.44
C THR A 12 3.11 -29.94 -24.88
N THR A 13 3.08 -28.94 -24.00
CA THR A 13 4.29 -28.41 -23.35
C THR A 13 4.66 -29.13 -22.05
N GLY A 14 3.80 -30.05 -21.57
CA GLY A 14 3.96 -30.72 -20.28
C GLY A 14 3.85 -29.79 -19.07
N GLN A 15 3.26 -28.61 -19.25
CA GLN A 15 3.08 -27.60 -18.19
C GLN A 15 1.70 -27.72 -17.56
N LYS A 16 1.52 -27.13 -16.39
CA LYS A 16 0.17 -26.99 -15.82
C LYS A 16 -0.61 -25.89 -16.55
N VAL A 17 -1.94 -26.03 -16.60
CA VAL A 17 -2.84 -25.00 -17.14
C VAL A 17 -2.58 -23.61 -16.52
N SER A 18 -2.32 -23.56 -15.21
CA SER A 18 -2.00 -22.31 -14.50
C SER A 18 -0.69 -21.67 -14.97
N GLU A 19 0.32 -22.47 -15.34
CA GLU A 19 1.59 -21.97 -15.86
C GLU A 19 1.43 -21.41 -17.27
N VAL A 20 0.69 -22.11 -18.13
CA VAL A 20 0.35 -21.64 -19.48
C VAL A 20 -0.42 -20.32 -19.41
N LEU A 21 -1.40 -20.22 -18.51
CA LEU A 21 -2.14 -18.97 -18.30
C LEU A 21 -1.24 -17.85 -17.78
N ARG A 22 -0.38 -18.13 -16.80
CA ARG A 22 0.59 -17.14 -16.29
C ARG A 22 1.51 -16.64 -17.41
N GLN A 23 2.11 -17.55 -18.18
CA GLN A 23 3.03 -17.22 -19.26
C GLN A 23 2.35 -16.45 -20.40
N SER A 24 1.12 -16.84 -20.77
CA SER A 24 0.36 -16.14 -21.81
C SER A 24 -0.01 -14.71 -21.41
N VAL A 25 -0.42 -14.50 -20.14
CA VAL A 25 -0.68 -13.16 -19.59
C VAL A 25 0.60 -12.35 -19.50
N ASP A 26 1.70 -12.93 -19.03
CA ASP A 26 3.01 -12.28 -18.98
C ASP A 26 3.46 -11.87 -20.39
N HIS A 27 3.33 -12.75 -21.37
CA HIS A 27 3.64 -12.48 -22.77
C HIS A 27 2.76 -11.35 -23.34
N TYR A 28 1.46 -11.37 -23.06
CA TYR A 28 0.55 -10.30 -23.44
C TYR A 28 0.99 -8.95 -22.86
N TYR A 29 1.31 -8.88 -21.56
CA TYR A 29 1.75 -7.62 -20.96
C TYR A 29 3.12 -7.18 -21.47
N GLN A 30 4.08 -8.08 -21.65
CA GLN A 30 5.40 -7.76 -22.20
C GLN A 30 5.28 -7.16 -23.61
N HIS A 31 4.49 -7.78 -24.49
CA HIS A 31 4.39 -7.36 -25.89
C HIS A 31 3.42 -6.21 -26.11
N VAL A 32 2.25 -6.23 -25.47
CA VAL A 32 1.23 -5.20 -25.64
C VAL A 32 1.55 -3.98 -24.79
N ARG A 33 1.97 -4.11 -23.54
CA ARG A 33 2.30 -2.96 -22.67
C ARG A 33 3.74 -2.47 -22.84
N GLY A 34 4.69 -3.37 -23.13
CA GLY A 34 6.06 -2.98 -23.46
C GLY A 34 6.23 -2.42 -24.88
N GLY A 35 5.34 -2.79 -25.81
CA GLY A 35 5.39 -2.37 -27.22
C GLY A 35 4.56 -1.14 -27.58
N SER A 36 3.48 -0.82 -26.85
CA SER A 36 2.48 0.20 -27.22
C SER A 36 2.90 1.67 -27.03
N GLY A 37 4.17 1.95 -26.80
CA GLY A 37 4.63 3.33 -26.71
C GLY A 37 6.04 3.39 -26.18
N ARG A 38 7.03 3.19 -27.06
CA ARG A 38 8.43 3.49 -26.74
C ARG A 38 8.63 5.01 -26.70
N LEU A 39 8.00 5.67 -25.73
CA LEU A 39 8.56 6.85 -25.09
C LEU A 39 9.78 6.32 -24.31
N THR A 40 10.86 6.00 -25.03
CA THR A 40 12.10 5.43 -24.48
C THR A 40 12.64 6.25 -23.31
N HIS A 41 12.38 7.56 -23.32
CA HIS A 41 12.70 8.48 -22.24
C HIS A 41 11.84 8.28 -20.98
N LEU A 42 10.62 7.74 -21.11
CA LEU A 42 9.74 7.43 -19.98
C LEU A 42 9.92 6.01 -19.42
N TYR A 43 10.69 5.14 -20.08
CA TYR A 43 10.99 3.78 -19.58
C TYR A 43 11.55 3.78 -18.15
N LYS A 44 12.31 4.81 -17.77
CA LYS A 44 12.83 5.02 -16.40
C LYS A 44 11.74 5.24 -15.34
N PHE A 45 10.50 5.51 -15.75
CA PHE A 45 9.34 5.72 -14.88
C PHE A 45 8.34 4.56 -14.92
N PHE A 46 8.36 3.72 -15.96
CA PHE A 46 7.60 2.47 -15.98
C PHE A 46 8.22 1.47 -15.00
N GLY A 47 7.43 0.92 -14.08
CA GLY A 47 7.96 0.03 -13.05
C GLY A 47 8.58 0.74 -11.84
N LYS A 48 8.55 2.09 -11.76
CA LYS A 48 8.59 2.79 -10.47
C LYS A 48 7.26 2.50 -9.74
N GLY A 49 7.14 1.28 -9.23
CA GLY A 49 6.18 0.90 -8.20
C GLY A 49 6.41 1.65 -6.88
N ASP A 50 7.49 2.43 -6.81
CA ASP A 50 7.80 3.48 -5.83
C ASP A 50 7.07 4.81 -6.10
N SER A 51 6.12 4.85 -7.04
CA SER A 51 5.06 5.84 -6.90
C SER A 51 4.34 5.43 -5.63
N GLY A 52 4.57 6.13 -4.51
CA GLY A 52 4.03 5.81 -3.17
C GLY A 52 2.50 5.70 -3.08
N LYS A 53 1.77 5.60 -4.20
CA LYS A 53 0.39 5.16 -4.30
C LYS A 53 0.18 3.75 -3.73
N SER A 54 1.12 2.83 -3.94
CA SER A 54 1.14 1.50 -3.29
C SER A 54 1.26 1.66 -1.77
N ASP A 55 2.22 2.46 -1.29
CA ASP A 55 2.39 2.79 0.13
C ASP A 55 1.19 3.50 0.74
N VAL A 56 0.54 4.42 0.02
CA VAL A 56 -0.66 5.10 0.49
C VAL A 56 -1.82 4.13 0.61
N SER A 57 -2.02 3.23 -0.36
CA SER A 57 -3.07 2.21 -0.30
C SER A 57 -2.88 1.19 0.83
N ALA A 58 -1.63 0.81 1.12
CA ALA A 58 -1.30 -0.08 2.21
C ALA A 58 -1.45 0.59 3.59
N ASN A 59 -1.26 1.91 3.66
CA ASN A 59 -1.27 2.69 4.90
C ASN A 59 -2.55 3.54 5.10
N VAL A 60 -3.62 3.30 4.33
CA VAL A 60 -4.89 4.07 4.43
C VAL A 60 -5.38 4.15 5.88
N LYS A 61 -5.37 3.01 6.59
CA LYS A 61 -5.77 2.94 7.99
C LYS A 61 -4.94 3.87 8.88
N LEU A 62 -3.62 3.84 8.73
CA LEU A 62 -2.70 4.68 9.52
C LEU A 62 -2.92 6.17 9.25
N TYR A 63 -3.21 6.56 8.01
CA TYR A 63 -3.55 7.95 7.69
C TYR A 63 -4.92 8.37 8.23
N LEU A 64 -5.92 7.49 8.18
CA LEU A 64 -7.23 7.74 8.78
C LEU A 64 -7.12 7.90 10.30
N ASP A 65 -6.44 6.98 10.98
CA ASP A 65 -6.23 7.01 12.43
C ASP A 65 -5.50 8.31 12.85
N LYS A 66 -4.44 8.70 12.14
CA LYS A 66 -3.74 9.99 12.37
C LYS A 66 -4.67 11.18 12.17
N SER A 67 -5.50 11.17 11.12
CA SER A 67 -6.41 12.28 10.83
C SER A 67 -7.55 12.41 11.83
N LEU A 68 -8.00 11.29 12.39
CA LEU A 68 -9.02 11.24 13.44
C LEU A 68 -8.42 11.68 14.78
N ALA A 69 -7.26 11.15 15.16
CA ALA A 69 -6.54 11.59 16.34
C ALA A 69 -6.27 13.11 16.31
N ALA A 70 -5.76 13.64 15.20
CA ALA A 70 -5.51 15.08 15.08
C ALA A 70 -6.77 15.97 15.18
N LYS A 71 -7.96 15.44 14.86
CA LYS A 71 -9.22 16.19 14.95
C LYS A 71 -9.92 16.06 16.29
N TYR A 72 -9.73 14.93 16.98
CA TYR A 72 -10.54 14.55 18.14
C TYR A 72 -9.72 14.27 19.40
N GLU A 73 -8.38 14.31 19.36
CA GLU A 73 -7.56 14.39 20.57
C GLU A 73 -7.76 15.78 21.20
N HIS A 74 -8.59 15.80 22.24
CA HIS A 74 -8.63 16.93 23.15
C HIS A 74 -7.27 17.07 23.84
N PRO A 75 -6.75 18.30 24.05
CA PRO A 75 -5.60 18.48 24.91
C PRO A 75 -5.93 17.87 26.29
N PRO A 76 -4.98 17.20 26.96
CA PRO A 76 -5.24 16.67 28.28
C PRO A 76 -5.75 17.82 29.14
N ALA A 77 -6.93 17.63 29.74
CA ALA A 77 -7.48 18.57 30.70
C ALA A 77 -6.37 18.90 31.70
N LYS A 78 -5.90 20.15 31.72
CA LYS A 78 -4.90 20.59 32.67
C LYS A 78 -5.41 20.19 34.05
N GLU A 79 -4.76 19.22 34.67
CA GLU A 79 -5.02 18.88 36.07
C GLU A 79 -4.88 20.19 36.84
N ALA A 80 -6.01 20.69 37.35
CA ALA A 80 -6.02 21.81 38.25
C ALA A 80 -5.24 21.37 39.49
N VAL A 81 -3.96 21.75 39.54
CA VAL A 81 -3.10 21.53 40.70
C VAL A 81 -3.77 22.25 41.87
N ARG A 82 -4.49 21.47 42.66
CA ARG A 82 -5.23 21.94 43.83
C ARG A 82 -4.20 22.36 44.86
N ALA A 83 -3.93 23.67 44.93
CA ALA A 83 -3.01 24.25 45.89
C ALA A 83 -3.49 23.91 47.31
N LEU A 84 -2.77 23.02 47.99
CA LEU A 84 -2.94 22.82 49.43
C LEU A 84 -2.21 23.94 50.18
N PRO A 85 -2.85 24.58 51.18
CA PRO A 85 -2.23 25.68 51.92
C PRO A 85 -1.11 25.15 52.83
N LYS A 86 0.09 25.71 52.68
CA LYS A 86 1.24 25.42 53.56
C LYS A 86 0.93 25.95 54.97
N LYS A 87 0.80 25.06 55.96
CA LYS A 87 0.76 25.41 57.37
C LYS A 87 2.15 25.89 57.82
N THR A 88 2.30 27.17 58.10
CA THR A 88 3.44 27.73 58.83
C THR A 88 3.34 27.33 60.31
N LYS A 89 4.36 26.67 60.86
CA LYS A 89 4.54 26.54 62.31
C LYS A 89 5.28 27.78 62.83
N PRO A 90 4.85 28.41 63.94
CA PRO A 90 5.62 29.46 64.57
C PRO A 90 6.80 28.86 65.33
N LYS A 91 7.92 29.58 65.32
CA LYS A 91 9.10 29.33 66.16
C LYS A 91 8.84 29.98 67.53
N ALA A 92 8.96 29.21 68.60
CA ALA A 92 9.20 29.68 69.96
C ALA A 92 10.26 28.76 70.57
#